data_AF-A0A2E8S626-F1
#
_entry.id   AF-A0A2E8S626-F1
#
_cell.length_a   1.000
_cell.length_b   1.000
_cell.length_c   1.000
_cell.angle_alpha   90.00
_cell.angle_beta   90.00
_cell.angle_gamma   90.00
#
_symmetry.space_group_name_H-M   'P 1'
#
loop_
_entity.id
_entity.type
_entity.pdbx_description
1 polymer ?
#
loop_
_entity_poly.entity_id
_entity_poly.type
_entity_poly.pdbx_seq_one_letter_code
_entity_poly.pdbx_strand_id
1 'polypeptide(L)'
;MQPRVAVSACLVGHQVRHDGRMVDTELLIPELNSSVEIIPFCPEVEIGLGTPRPATRLVNRNGNTRLECTSESNRDLTQEMVKFAQLKSDFFISIQVSGIIFKQSSTSCGIDHVVVH
;
A
#
# COMPACT_ATOMS: atom_id res chain seq x y z
N MET A 1 17.33 9.74 18.53
CA MET A 1 16.02 9.50 17.90
C MET A 1 16.14 8.27 17.03
N GLN A 2 15.20 7.34 17.10
CA GLN A 2 15.12 6.24 16.14
C GLN A 2 14.54 6.79 14.82
N PRO A 3 15.04 6.35 13.64
CA PRO A 3 14.47 6.74 12.36
C PRO A 3 13.03 6.25 12.24
N ARG A 4 12.17 7.00 11.54
CA ARG A 4 10.80 6.55 11.20
C ARG A 4 10.78 5.89 9.83
N VAL A 5 10.18 4.72 9.72
CA VAL A 5 10.05 4.00 8.45
C VAL A 5 8.58 3.66 8.21
N ALA A 6 8.04 4.12 7.07
CA ALA A 6 6.70 3.75 6.68
C ALA A 6 6.68 2.36 6.06
N VAL A 7 5.79 1.48 6.50
CA VAL A 7 5.77 0.08 6.04
C VAL A 7 4.37 -0.31 5.60
N SER A 8 4.26 -1.01 4.47
CA SER A 8 2.98 -1.61 4.05
C SER A 8 2.41 -2.47 5.18
N ALA A 9 1.22 -2.12 5.68
CA ALA A 9 0.69 -2.67 6.93
C ALA A 9 0.53 -4.21 6.92
N CYS A 10 0.37 -4.82 5.74
CA CYS A 10 0.37 -6.27 5.59
C CYS A 10 1.70 -6.93 5.97
N LEU A 11 2.84 -6.24 5.81
CA LEU A 11 4.18 -6.70 6.19
C LEU A 11 4.45 -6.58 7.69
N VAL A 12 3.54 -5.98 8.44
CA VAL A 12 3.64 -5.85 9.91
C VAL A 12 2.45 -6.47 10.62
N GLY A 13 1.85 -7.50 10.00
CA GLY A 13 0.88 -8.39 10.61
C GLY A 13 -0.57 -7.90 10.57
N HIS A 14 -0.86 -6.73 9.98
CA HIS A 14 -2.24 -6.28 9.85
C HIS A 14 -2.98 -7.08 8.76
N GLN A 15 -4.21 -7.49 9.09
CA GLN A 15 -5.14 -8.15 8.16
C GLN A 15 -5.77 -7.12 7.20
N VAL A 16 -4.95 -6.54 6.32
CA VAL A 16 -5.37 -5.49 5.36
C VAL A 16 -5.29 -5.95 3.90
N ARG A 17 -4.90 -7.21 3.66
CA ARG A 17 -4.91 -7.78 2.30
C ARG A 17 -6.34 -7.87 1.79
N HIS A 18 -6.50 -7.79 0.47
CA HIS A 18 -7.82 -7.89 -0.17
C HIS A 18 -8.56 -9.19 0.21
N ASP A 19 -7.82 -10.29 0.39
CA ASP A 19 -8.32 -11.60 0.82
C ASP A 19 -8.43 -11.77 2.35
N GLY A 20 -8.13 -10.74 3.14
CA GLY A 20 -8.15 -10.77 4.60
C GLY A 20 -7.09 -11.66 5.24
N ARG A 21 -6.18 -12.25 4.45
CA ARG A 21 -5.14 -13.14 4.99
C ARG A 21 -4.00 -12.33 5.61
N MET A 22 -3.38 -12.92 6.62
CA MET A 22 -2.13 -12.41 7.18
C MET A 22 -0.97 -12.78 6.27
N VAL A 23 0.01 -11.88 6.13
CA VAL A 23 1.32 -12.24 5.56
C VAL A 23 2.16 -12.78 6.71
N ASP A 24 3.00 -13.78 6.46
CA ASP A 24 3.99 -14.20 7.43
C ASP A 24 5.04 -13.09 7.60
N THR A 25 5.23 -12.62 8.83
CA THR A 25 6.01 -11.43 9.17
C THR A 25 7.09 -11.70 10.22
N GLU A 26 7.29 -12.98 10.57
CA GLU A 26 8.21 -13.41 11.64
C GLU A 26 9.65 -12.91 11.44
N LEU A 27 10.06 -12.68 10.19
CA LEU A 27 11.41 -12.17 9.87
C LEU A 27 11.53 -10.65 9.89
N LEU A 28 10.50 -9.88 9.52
CA LEU A 28 10.62 -8.43 9.35
C LEU A 28 10.48 -7.66 10.67
N ILE A 29 9.52 -8.05 11.50
CA ILE A 29 9.09 -7.26 12.67
C ILE A 29 10.17 -7.18 13.76
N PRO A 30 10.84 -8.28 14.16
CA PRO A 30 11.79 -8.24 15.29
C PRO A 30 13.03 -7.39 14.99
N GLU A 31 13.58 -7.51 13.78
CA GLU A 31 14.80 -6.79 13.39
C GLU A 31 14.53 -5.29 13.22
N LEU A 32 13.44 -4.92 12.55
CA LEU A 32 13.07 -3.51 12.32
C LEU A 32 12.66 -2.79 13.62
N ASN A 33 11.85 -3.42 14.48
CA ASN A 33 11.37 -2.78 15.72
C ASN A 33 12.50 -2.43 16.72
N SER A 34 13.64 -3.11 16.64
CA SER A 34 14.78 -2.82 17.52
C SER A 34 15.47 -1.49 17.19
N SER A 35 15.34 -1.02 15.94
CA SER A 35 16.19 0.04 15.38
C SER A 35 15.42 1.22 14.80
N VAL A 36 14.15 1.04 14.42
CA VAL A 36 13.32 2.08 13.79
C VAL A 36 11.91 2.13 14.39
N GLU A 37 11.28 3.32 14.32
CA GLU A 37 9.86 3.50 14.58
C GLU A 37 9.07 3.15 13.31
N ILE A 38 8.21 2.13 13.37
CA ILE A 38 7.42 1.69 12.23
C ILE A 38 6.10 2.47 12.13
N ILE A 39 5.85 3.04 10.95
CA ILE A 39 4.59 3.71 10.60
C ILE A 39 3.81 2.84 9.61
N PRO A 40 2.85 2.01 10.05
CA PRO A 40 2.09 1.16 9.15
C PRO A 40 1.14 1.99 8.28
N PHE A 41 1.04 1.66 6.99
CA PHE A 41 0.05 2.27 6.08
C PHE A 41 -0.48 1.25 5.06
N CYS A 42 -1.70 1.45 4.59
CA CYS A 42 -2.28 0.64 3.52
C CYS A 42 -3.11 1.52 2.59
N PRO A 43 -2.63 1.82 1.38
CA PRO A 43 -3.34 2.74 0.48
C PRO A 43 -4.79 2.30 0.23
N GLU A 44 -5.01 1.01 -0.01
CA GLU A 44 -6.31 0.46 -0.35
C GLU A 44 -7.34 0.58 0.79
N VAL A 45 -6.93 0.36 2.04
CA VAL A 45 -7.82 0.52 3.19
C VAL A 45 -8.09 1.99 3.46
N GLU A 46 -7.06 2.83 3.32
CA GLU A 46 -7.16 4.26 3.60
C GLU A 46 -7.95 5.05 2.54
N ILE A 47 -8.03 4.56 1.30
CA ILE A 47 -8.98 5.08 0.30
C ILE A 47 -10.42 4.56 0.51
N GLY A 48 -10.64 3.71 1.52
CA GLY A 48 -11.98 3.28 1.95
C GLY A 48 -12.47 1.94 1.37
N LEU A 49 -11.60 1.11 0.79
CA LEU A 49 -12.04 -0.20 0.24
C LEU A 49 -12.32 -1.26 1.32
N GLY A 50 -11.87 -1.05 2.56
CA GLY A 50 -12.06 -2.01 3.66
C GLY A 50 -11.32 -3.34 3.46
N THR A 51 -11.65 -4.34 4.28
CA THR A 51 -11.13 -5.72 4.18
C THR A 51 -12.19 -6.71 4.69
N PRO A 52 -12.55 -7.78 3.95
CA PRO A 52 -12.08 -8.14 2.61
C PRO A 52 -12.65 -7.24 1.52
N ARG A 53 -11.99 -7.23 0.34
CA ARG A 53 -12.37 -6.44 -0.83
C ARG A 53 -11.99 -7.16 -2.13
N PRO A 54 -12.58 -6.80 -3.29
CA PRO A 54 -12.06 -7.25 -4.57
C PRO A 54 -10.61 -6.80 -4.77
N ALA A 55 -9.85 -7.56 -5.55
CA ALA A 55 -8.49 -7.17 -5.91
C ALA A 55 -8.51 -5.88 -6.74
N THR A 56 -7.37 -5.22 -6.84
CA THR A 56 -7.19 -4.10 -7.77
C THR A 56 -6.21 -4.52 -8.86
N ARG A 57 -6.27 -3.87 -10.02
CA ARG A 57 -5.36 -4.07 -11.15
C ARG A 57 -4.97 -2.72 -11.77
N LEU A 58 -3.78 -2.66 -12.34
CA LEU A 58 -3.41 -1.56 -13.22
C LEU A 58 -3.83 -1.90 -14.66
N VAL A 59 -4.49 -0.96 -15.33
CA VAL A 59 -4.85 -1.08 -16.75
C VAL A 59 -4.28 0.10 -17.52
N ASN A 60 -3.81 -0.12 -18.74
CA ASN A 60 -3.44 0.95 -19.65
C ASN A 60 -4.60 1.22 -20.61
N ARG A 61 -5.23 2.40 -20.49
CA ARG A 61 -6.23 2.86 -21.45
C ARG A 61 -5.72 4.09 -22.18
N ASN A 62 -5.49 3.95 -23.48
CA ASN A 62 -5.07 5.04 -24.38
C ASN A 62 -3.81 5.77 -23.88
N GLY A 63 -2.83 5.03 -23.37
CA GLY A 63 -1.57 5.59 -22.85
C GLY A 63 -1.65 6.08 -21.40
N ASN A 64 -2.81 5.98 -20.74
CA ASN A 64 -2.98 6.36 -19.34
C ASN A 64 -3.12 5.11 -18.46
N THR A 65 -2.21 4.96 -17.49
CA THR A 65 -2.30 3.94 -16.45
C THR A 65 -3.41 4.31 -15.46
N ARG A 66 -4.35 3.39 -15.25
CA ARG A 66 -5.47 3.53 -14.32
C ARG A 66 -5.45 2.40 -13.31
N LEU A 67 -5.86 2.68 -12.08
CA LEU A 67 -6.08 1.69 -11.05
C LEU A 67 -7.57 1.34 -11.01
N GLU A 68 -7.92 0.10 -11.32
CA GLU A 68 -9.30 -0.38 -11.31
C GLU A 68 -9.50 -1.48 -10.25
N CYS A 69 -10.69 -1.53 -9.67
CA CYS A 69 -11.13 -2.65 -8.84
C CYS A 69 -11.61 -3.80 -9.74
N THR A 70 -11.26 -5.06 -9.45
CA THR A 70 -11.63 -6.23 -10.26
C THR A 70 -13.07 -6.71 -10.06
N SER A 71 -13.93 -5.90 -9.44
CA SER A 71 -15.37 -6.18 -9.30
C SER A 71 -16.12 -5.99 -10.62
N GLU A 72 -17.37 -6.46 -10.69
CA GLU A 72 -18.24 -6.32 -11.87
C GLU A 72 -18.33 -4.87 -12.37
N SER A 73 -18.24 -3.89 -11.46
CA SER A 73 -18.28 -2.47 -11.77
C SER A 73 -17.01 -1.88 -12.38
N ASN A 74 -15.87 -2.60 -12.37
CA ASN A 74 -14.54 -2.08 -12.75
C ASN A 74 -14.28 -0.65 -12.28
N ARG A 75 -14.64 -0.36 -11.02
CA ARG A 75 -14.58 1.00 -10.48
C ARG A 75 -13.16 1.55 -10.63
N ASP A 76 -13.06 2.71 -11.27
CA ASP A 76 -11.81 3.46 -11.40
C ASP A 76 -11.49 4.16 -10.07
N LEU A 77 -10.36 3.80 -9.48
CA LEU A 77 -9.84 4.29 -8.20
C LEU A 77 -8.65 5.23 -8.39
N THR A 78 -8.32 5.60 -9.64
CA THR A 78 -7.09 6.34 -9.98
C THR A 78 -7.03 7.66 -9.24
N GLN A 79 -8.11 8.45 -9.26
CA GLN A 79 -8.12 9.77 -8.62
C GLN A 79 -8.03 9.67 -7.09
N GLU A 80 -8.72 8.69 -6.50
CA GLU A 80 -8.70 8.42 -5.07
C GLU A 80 -7.30 8.03 -4.61
N MET A 81 -6.63 7.16 -5.38
CA MET A 81 -5.27 6.71 -5.10
C MET A 81 -4.23 7.83 -5.27
N VAL A 82 -4.34 8.64 -6.33
CA VAL A 82 -3.43 9.78 -6.55
C VAL A 82 -3.59 10.81 -5.42
N LYS A 83 -4.82 11.13 -5.04
CA LYS A 83 -5.09 12.05 -3.92
C LYS A 83 -4.55 11.50 -2.61
N PHE A 84 -4.75 10.21 -2.35
CA PHE A 84 -4.20 9.54 -1.18
C PHE A 84 -2.67 9.62 -1.16
N ALA A 85 -2.00 9.28 -2.28
CA ALA A 85 -0.55 9.28 -2.38
C ALA A 85 0.03 10.67 -2.07
N GLN A 86 -0.58 11.73 -2.59
CA GLN A 86 -0.17 13.10 -2.31
C GLN A 86 -0.30 13.43 -0.82
N LEU A 87 -1.49 13.24 -0.24
CA LEU A 87 -1.74 13.54 1.18
C LEU A 87 -0.87 12.71 2.12
N LYS A 88 -0.64 11.45 1.77
CA LYS A 88 0.18 10.53 2.57
C LYS A 88 1.66 10.90 2.48
N SER A 89 2.13 11.31 1.31
CA SER A 89 3.49 11.83 1.12
C SER A 89 3.72 13.08 1.97
N ASP A 90 2.78 14.04 1.93
CA ASP A 90 2.87 15.27 2.74
C ASP A 90 2.89 14.95 4.23
N PHE A 91 2.06 14.00 4.68
CA PHE A 91 2.06 13.49 6.05
C PHE A 91 3.41 12.85 6.42
N PHE A 92 3.97 11.98 5.58
CA PHE A 92 5.26 11.35 5.81
C PHE A 92 6.40 12.35 5.92
N ILE A 93 6.38 13.41 5.10
CA ILE A 93 7.33 14.52 5.21
C ILE A 93 7.17 15.24 6.56
N SER A 94 5.93 15.54 6.97
CA SER A 94 5.65 16.25 8.23
C SER A 94 6.11 15.52 9.48
N ILE A 95 6.08 14.18 9.46
CA ILE A 95 6.55 13.34 10.56
C ILE A 95 8.00 12.89 10.37
N GLN A 96 8.71 13.39 9.35
CA GLN A 96 10.11 13.08 9.06
C GLN A 96 10.38 11.58 8.84
N VAL A 97 9.54 10.90 8.06
CA VAL A 97 9.80 9.53 7.61
C VAL A 97 11.12 9.49 6.84
N SER A 98 12.00 8.58 7.24
CA SER A 98 13.35 8.40 6.68
C SER A 98 13.41 7.35 5.56
N GLY A 99 12.37 6.53 5.40
CA GLY A 99 12.28 5.52 4.35
C GLY A 99 10.91 4.86 4.27
N ILE A 100 10.62 4.18 3.16
CA ILE A 100 9.35 3.48 2.93
C ILE A 100 9.63 2.05 2.44
N ILE A 101 8.99 1.07 3.07
CA ILE A 101 9.02 -0.35 2.69
C ILE A 101 7.67 -0.73 2.09
N PHE A 102 7.67 -1.06 0.81
CA PHE A 102 6.48 -1.46 0.08
C PHE A 102 6.40 -2.98 -0.10
N LYS A 103 5.17 -3.52 -0.07
CA LYS A 103 4.92 -4.91 -0.45
C LYS A 103 5.08 -5.09 -1.97
N GLN A 104 6.04 -5.91 -2.38
CA GLN A 104 6.26 -6.29 -3.78
C GLN A 104 4.99 -6.88 -4.44
N SER A 105 4.82 -6.59 -5.73
CA SER A 105 3.72 -7.05 -6.60
C SER A 105 2.32 -6.60 -6.19
N SER A 106 2.21 -5.62 -5.28
CA SER A 106 0.96 -4.93 -5.04
C SER A 106 0.70 -3.90 -6.13
N THR A 107 -0.54 -3.79 -6.58
CA THR A 107 -0.99 -2.79 -7.56
C THR A 107 -1.06 -1.37 -7.00
N SER A 108 -1.10 -1.24 -5.67
CA SER A 108 -1.08 0.05 -4.97
C SER A 108 0.30 0.42 -4.40
N CYS A 109 1.11 -0.58 -4.03
CA CYS A 109 2.39 -0.38 -3.36
C CYS A 109 3.61 -0.85 -4.17
N GLY A 110 3.45 -1.66 -5.21
CA GLY A 110 4.57 -2.26 -5.93
C GLY A 110 5.38 -1.24 -6.72
N ILE A 111 6.67 -1.12 -6.42
CA ILE A 111 7.61 -0.27 -7.15
C ILE A 111 8.07 -0.95 -8.46
N ASP A 112 8.10 -2.28 -8.49
CA ASP A 112 8.52 -3.07 -9.64
C ASP A 112 7.69 -4.38 -9.72
N HIS A 113 7.70 -5.03 -10.89
CA HIS A 113 6.99 -6.28 -11.18
C HIS A 113 5.47 -6.20 -10.93
N VAL A 114 4.84 -5.09 -11.35
CA VAL A 114 3.38 -4.93 -11.36
C VAL A 114 2.87 -5.10 -12.79
N VAL A 115 1.97 -6.06 -12.99
CA VAL A 115 1.35 -6.29 -14.31
C VAL A 115 0.40 -5.14 -14.63
N VAL A 116 0.59 -4.54 -15.80
CA VAL A 116 -0.33 -3.57 -16.38
C VAL A 116 -1.07 -4.27 -17.52
N HIS A 117 -2.39 -4.32 -17.43
CA HIS A 117 -3.28 -4.96 -18.40
C HIS A 117 -3.71 -4.04 -19.53
#